data_AF-A0A927YUK1-F1
#
_entry.id   AF-A0A927YUK1-F1
#
_cell.length_a   1.000
_cell.length_b   1.000
_cell.length_c   1.000
_cell.angle_alpha   90.00
_cell.angle_beta   90.00
_cell.angle_gamma   90.00
#
_symmetry.space_group_name_H-M   'P 1'
#
loop_
_entity.id
_entity.type
_entity.pdbx_description
1 polymer ?
#
loop_
_entity_poly.entity_id
_entity_poly.type
_entity_poly.pdbx_seq_one_letter_code
_entity_poly.pdbx_strand_id
1 'polypeptide(L)'
;MYCQKVYSNLKRIGGQKVNFNKIYKKIGVAVITFSMVASVVTPFQVSGAKAPKLNKKNVTVYVGETATVKIKNGAKKAKVTWKVSNKKLVKLNKKTQKLAKISGVKAGKAKLTAKYVYGKVKKKLTCKVTVKDNDTTVTPEPQGATPTPSAAITENPAPTADPTAEPTEVPKEWVSTWGTAEEKCDTTANAMPQLPLADSTVRQMIKVTTSSDKMRIKLSNQYGRSDVVIKSLHVAKQVEADKSTIDTDTDTVVTVEGYEDFVIPAGQKIVTDEIDFSVEALDLVAITAYFESAPTNNVTGHRGARATTYQVAGNHVSDETFSSPKTTTSWFFLADVSLLMPQGSKAVVCFGDSITDGYGTDADYLGKKPNSYTRWGDYFAKRLQENEGTKNISVINEGIGANSMMGAYPTDAGKDRFERDLLEHDNVGYCIVLFGVNDLNKLGNTNKYNELKPEYEKMVKLAHENDIKIYAAPILPFGTSDYYSDASEQVRTMLNNWMRSEESGFDGIIDFESALADPANPKNIKYEYTKDDGLHPYEGYSVMADAIDLTMFETK
;
A
#
# COMPACT_ATOMS: atom_id res chain seq x y z
N MET A 1 -2.10 13.38 30.95
CA MET A 1 -3.26 13.77 31.80
C MET A 1 -3.89 15.07 31.30
N TYR A 2 -4.67 15.01 30.22
CA TYR A 2 -5.66 15.99 29.76
C TYR A 2 -6.50 15.24 28.71
N CYS A 3 -7.83 15.43 28.69
CA CYS A 3 -8.84 14.70 27.90
C CYS A 3 -9.49 13.43 28.51
N GLN A 4 -9.98 13.51 29.75
CA GLN A 4 -11.03 12.58 30.22
C GLN A 4 -12.11 13.24 31.09
N LYS A 5 -12.38 14.54 30.90
CA LYS A 5 -13.26 15.32 31.78
C LYS A 5 -14.30 16.17 31.06
N VAL A 6 -15.04 15.59 30.10
CA VAL A 6 -16.33 16.13 29.63
C VAL A 6 -17.26 14.98 29.22
N TYR A 7 -17.68 14.13 30.17
CA TYR A 7 -18.87 13.28 29.97
C TYR A 7 -19.48 12.89 31.32
N SER A 8 -19.85 13.90 32.12
CA SER A 8 -20.78 13.72 33.25
C SER A 8 -21.25 15.08 33.72
N ASN A 9 -22.31 15.60 33.10
CA ASN A 9 -23.24 16.53 33.74
C ASN A 9 -24.40 16.80 32.79
N LEU A 10 -25.50 16.08 32.96
CA LEU A 10 -26.87 16.54 32.69
C LEU A 10 -27.87 15.45 33.11
N LYS A 11 -28.13 15.34 34.42
CA LYS A 11 -29.39 14.82 34.95
C LYS A 11 -29.77 15.53 36.25
N ARG A 12 -31.00 16.10 36.22
CA ARG A 12 -31.76 16.86 37.24
C ARG A 12 -31.21 18.27 37.48
N ILE A 13 -32.00 19.34 37.31
CA ILE A 13 -33.29 19.61 37.98
C ILE A 13 -34.30 20.33 37.06
N GLY A 14 -35.58 19.95 37.17
CA GLY A 14 -36.77 20.65 36.64
C GLY A 14 -37.18 20.18 35.23
N GLY A 15 -38.29 19.51 34.96
CA GLY A 15 -39.53 19.36 35.71
C GLY A 15 -40.70 19.56 34.76
N GLN A 16 -41.06 18.56 33.95
CA GLN A 16 -42.43 18.26 33.47
C GLN A 16 -42.42 17.07 32.51
N LYS A 17 -43.16 16.02 32.88
CA LYS A 17 -43.54 14.91 31.98
C LYS A 17 -44.69 15.40 31.11
N VAL A 18 -44.61 15.24 29.79
CA VAL A 18 -45.84 15.06 28.99
C VAL A 18 -45.62 13.96 27.94
N ASN A 19 -46.54 13.02 27.97
CA ASN A 19 -46.63 11.81 27.18
C ASN A 19 -47.65 12.10 26.06
N PHE A 20 -47.27 12.02 24.79
CA PHE A 20 -48.18 12.30 23.68
C PHE A 20 -48.45 11.04 22.87
N ASN A 21 -49.55 10.36 23.21
CA ASN A 21 -50.17 9.37 22.36
C ASN A 21 -51.70 9.59 22.36
N LYS A 22 -52.24 9.82 21.15
CA LYS A 22 -53.65 9.97 20.73
C LYS A 22 -54.40 11.24 21.20
N ILE A 23 -55.00 11.97 20.25
CA ILE A 23 -56.48 12.09 20.04
C ILE A 23 -56.85 13.22 19.03
N TYR A 24 -57.51 12.81 17.93
CA TYR A 24 -58.57 13.45 17.08
C TYR A 24 -58.26 14.75 16.29
N LYS A 25 -58.42 14.87 14.96
CA LYS A 25 -59.50 14.59 13.95
C LYS A 25 -60.50 15.76 13.79
N LYS A 26 -60.72 16.20 12.52
CA LYS A 26 -61.72 17.17 11.95
C LYS A 26 -61.24 18.64 11.92
N ILE A 27 -61.34 19.50 10.88
CA ILE A 27 -62.13 19.76 9.64
C ILE A 27 -61.17 20.59 8.71
N GLY A 28 -61.22 20.69 7.37
CA GLY A 28 -62.26 20.47 6.38
C GLY A 28 -61.74 20.65 4.95
N VAL A 29 -62.63 20.31 4.02
CA VAL A 29 -62.47 20.12 2.58
C VAL A 29 -62.68 21.44 1.81
N ALA A 30 -61.96 21.64 0.71
CA ALA A 30 -62.45 22.40 -0.45
C ALA A 30 -61.89 21.80 -1.75
N VAL A 31 -62.79 21.48 -2.67
CA VAL A 31 -62.61 20.79 -3.95
C VAL A 31 -62.54 21.81 -5.09
N ILE A 32 -61.60 21.67 -6.02
CA ILE A 32 -61.80 22.07 -7.43
C ILE A 32 -61.18 21.00 -8.34
N THR A 33 -62.03 20.36 -9.13
CA THR A 33 -61.75 19.46 -10.23
C THR A 33 -61.44 20.25 -11.52
N PHE A 34 -60.37 19.89 -12.24
CA PHE A 34 -60.43 19.83 -13.71
C PHE A 34 -59.38 18.83 -14.25
N SER A 35 -59.90 17.89 -15.01
CA SER A 35 -59.22 16.79 -15.70
C SER A 35 -58.45 17.28 -16.94
N MET A 36 -57.21 16.83 -17.09
CA MET A 36 -56.58 16.66 -18.42
C MET A 36 -55.78 15.36 -18.44
N VAL A 37 -56.28 14.42 -19.23
CA VAL A 37 -55.54 13.23 -19.69
C VAL A 37 -54.55 13.72 -20.74
N ALA A 38 -53.26 13.68 -20.41
CA ALA A 38 -52.19 13.72 -21.40
C ALA A 38 -51.35 12.46 -21.19
N SER A 39 -51.58 11.48 -22.06
CA SER A 39 -50.71 10.34 -22.29
C SER A 39 -49.34 10.84 -22.77
N VAL A 40 -48.46 11.22 -21.87
CA VAL A 40 -47.04 11.42 -22.20
C VAL A 40 -46.34 10.11 -21.90
N VAL A 41 -46.10 9.37 -22.97
CA VAL A 41 -45.09 8.33 -23.06
C VAL A 41 -43.80 8.93 -22.50
N THR A 42 -43.44 8.58 -21.27
CA THR A 42 -42.08 8.81 -20.80
C THR A 42 -41.16 8.04 -21.74
N PRO A 43 -40.25 8.68 -22.48
CA PRO A 43 -39.24 7.92 -23.17
C PRO A 43 -38.46 7.19 -22.09
N PHE A 44 -38.48 5.85 -22.13
CA PHE A 44 -37.42 5.09 -21.51
C PHE A 44 -36.12 5.63 -22.12
N GLN A 45 -35.41 6.49 -21.40
CA GLN A 45 -33.98 6.61 -21.61
C GLN A 45 -33.39 5.27 -21.17
N VAL A 46 -33.31 4.37 -22.14
CA VAL A 46 -32.42 3.22 -22.09
C VAL A 46 -31.02 3.83 -22.00
N SER A 47 -30.51 3.98 -20.78
CA SER A 47 -29.08 4.08 -20.55
C SER A 47 -28.45 2.91 -21.30
N GLY A 48 -27.78 3.20 -22.42
CA GLY A 48 -27.21 2.20 -23.30
C GLY A 48 -26.27 1.30 -22.51
N ALA A 49 -26.68 0.07 -22.26
CA ALA A 49 -25.82 -0.91 -21.59
C ALA A 49 -24.50 -1.02 -22.35
N LYS A 50 -23.38 -0.71 -21.69
CA LYS A 50 -22.03 -0.75 -22.28
C LYS A 50 -21.85 -2.09 -23.01
N ALA A 51 -21.32 -2.04 -24.23
CA ALA A 51 -21.17 -3.25 -25.05
C ALA A 51 -20.33 -4.34 -24.34
N PRO A 52 -20.68 -5.62 -24.52
CA PRO A 52 -19.91 -6.73 -23.93
C PRO A 52 -18.49 -6.73 -24.50
N LYS A 53 -17.48 -6.81 -23.63
CA LYS A 53 -16.05 -6.86 -23.99
C LYS A 53 -15.32 -7.92 -23.17
N LEU A 54 -14.19 -8.44 -23.67
CA LEU A 54 -13.33 -9.31 -22.85
C LEU A 54 -12.54 -8.46 -21.85
N ASN A 55 -12.22 -9.03 -20.69
CA ASN A 55 -11.32 -8.40 -19.72
C ASN A 55 -9.90 -8.23 -20.26
N LYS A 56 -9.48 -9.07 -21.21
CA LYS A 56 -8.15 -9.06 -21.85
C LYS A 56 -8.29 -9.38 -23.35
N LYS A 57 -7.56 -8.66 -24.21
CA LYS A 57 -7.46 -8.94 -25.66
C LYS A 57 -6.27 -9.84 -26.00
N ASN A 58 -5.29 -9.95 -25.10
CA ASN A 58 -4.14 -10.82 -25.20
C ASN A 58 -3.91 -11.52 -23.84
N VAL A 59 -3.46 -12.77 -23.85
CA VAL A 59 -3.10 -13.55 -22.66
C VAL A 59 -1.83 -14.34 -22.99
N THR A 60 -0.85 -14.29 -22.09
CA THR A 60 0.29 -15.21 -22.09
C THR A 60 0.04 -16.29 -21.04
N VAL A 61 0.36 -17.54 -21.34
CA VAL A 61 0.27 -18.69 -20.41
C VAL A 61 1.48 -19.59 -20.63
N TYR A 62 2.08 -20.12 -19.57
CA TYR A 62 3.18 -21.07 -19.72
C TYR A 62 2.65 -22.50 -19.95
N VAL A 63 3.47 -23.37 -20.53
CA VAL A 63 3.13 -24.80 -20.69
C VAL A 63 2.87 -25.40 -19.31
N GLY A 64 1.71 -26.04 -19.14
CA GLY A 64 1.25 -26.61 -17.87
C GLY A 64 0.41 -25.66 -17.01
N GLU A 65 0.53 -24.35 -17.19
CA GLU A 65 -0.20 -23.36 -16.40
C GLU A 65 -1.61 -23.06 -16.94
N THR A 66 -2.40 -22.30 -16.17
CA THR A 66 -3.77 -21.93 -16.52
C THR A 66 -4.03 -20.43 -16.45
N ALA A 67 -4.84 -19.90 -17.39
CA ALA A 67 -5.27 -18.50 -17.41
C ALA A 67 -6.79 -18.40 -17.56
N THR A 68 -7.40 -17.34 -17.01
CA THR A 68 -8.87 -17.11 -17.08
C THR A 68 -9.21 -15.84 -17.84
N VAL A 69 -10.06 -15.97 -18.87
CA VAL A 69 -10.61 -14.86 -19.67
C VAL A 69 -12.09 -14.67 -19.33
N LYS A 70 -12.49 -13.45 -18.99
CA LYS A 70 -13.85 -13.09 -18.54
C LYS A 70 -14.53 -12.12 -19.52
N ILE A 71 -15.86 -12.18 -19.65
CA ILE A 71 -16.66 -11.18 -20.37
C ILE A 71 -17.14 -10.12 -19.38
N LYS A 72 -16.71 -8.86 -19.58
CA LYS A 72 -17.21 -7.66 -18.89
C LYS A 72 -18.45 -7.14 -19.61
N ASN A 73 -19.38 -6.53 -18.86
CA ASN A 73 -20.62 -5.93 -19.37
C ASN A 73 -21.55 -6.92 -20.12
N GLY A 74 -21.42 -8.23 -19.85
CA GLY A 74 -22.30 -9.24 -20.41
C GLY A 74 -23.63 -9.30 -19.66
N ALA A 75 -24.75 -9.33 -20.39
CA ALA A 75 -26.07 -9.48 -19.80
C ALA A 75 -26.22 -10.84 -19.09
N LYS A 76 -26.92 -10.86 -17.95
CA LYS A 76 -27.07 -12.07 -17.11
C LYS A 76 -27.68 -13.28 -17.84
N LYS A 77 -28.49 -13.06 -18.88
CA LYS A 77 -29.15 -14.10 -19.70
C LYS A 77 -28.53 -14.28 -21.09
N ALA A 78 -27.32 -13.80 -21.33
CA ALA A 78 -26.65 -13.93 -22.63
C ALA A 78 -26.16 -15.36 -22.89
N LYS A 79 -26.33 -15.85 -24.12
CA LYS A 79 -25.75 -17.12 -24.58
C LYS A 79 -24.33 -16.87 -25.09
N VAL A 80 -23.35 -17.55 -24.50
CA VAL A 80 -21.93 -17.43 -24.89
C VAL A 80 -21.35 -18.79 -25.26
N THR A 81 -20.69 -18.87 -26.41
CA THR A 81 -19.94 -20.06 -26.85
C THR A 81 -18.46 -19.75 -27.03
N TRP A 82 -17.60 -20.55 -26.39
CA TRP A 82 -16.15 -20.39 -26.43
C TRP A 82 -15.49 -21.40 -27.39
N LYS A 83 -14.52 -20.93 -28.20
CA LYS A 83 -13.73 -21.76 -29.14
C LYS A 83 -12.26 -21.35 -29.11
N VAL A 84 -11.35 -22.33 -29.11
CA VAL A 84 -9.91 -22.13 -29.28
C VAL A 84 -9.52 -22.49 -30.72
N SER A 85 -8.63 -21.71 -31.34
CA SER A 85 -8.19 -21.92 -32.72
C SER A 85 -7.23 -23.10 -32.90
N ASN A 86 -6.40 -23.40 -31.89
CA ASN A 86 -5.46 -24.51 -31.92
C ASN A 86 -5.45 -25.24 -30.56
N LYS A 87 -6.10 -26.42 -30.51
CA LYS A 87 -6.23 -27.23 -29.28
C LYS A 87 -4.93 -27.94 -28.89
N LYS A 88 -3.96 -28.05 -29.79
CA LYS A 88 -2.63 -28.64 -29.50
C LYS A 88 -1.75 -27.68 -28.70
N LEU A 89 -2.01 -26.36 -28.80
CA LEU A 89 -1.27 -25.33 -28.07
C LEU A 89 -2.01 -24.91 -26.80
N VAL A 90 -3.35 -24.82 -26.85
CA VAL A 90 -4.17 -24.31 -25.75
C VAL A 90 -5.38 -25.21 -25.50
N LYS A 91 -5.54 -25.68 -24.26
CA LYS A 91 -6.69 -26.49 -23.82
C LYS A 91 -7.73 -25.60 -23.14
N LEU A 92 -9.02 -25.85 -23.39
CA LEU A 92 -10.13 -25.17 -22.72
C LEU A 92 -10.66 -26.04 -21.57
N ASN A 93 -10.42 -25.63 -20.33
CA ASN A 93 -10.68 -26.44 -19.14
C ASN A 93 -12.07 -26.21 -18.55
N LYS A 94 -12.50 -24.94 -18.45
CA LYS A 94 -13.82 -24.57 -17.93
C LYS A 94 -14.41 -23.47 -18.80
N LYS A 95 -15.70 -23.58 -19.13
CA LYS A 95 -16.43 -22.57 -19.91
C LYS A 95 -17.78 -22.29 -19.28
N THR A 96 -18.10 -21.01 -19.12
CA THR A 96 -19.40 -20.52 -18.65
C THR A 96 -19.83 -19.33 -19.51
N GLN A 97 -21.02 -18.81 -19.27
CA GLN A 97 -21.49 -17.59 -19.93
C GLN A 97 -20.69 -16.32 -19.54
N LYS A 98 -19.92 -16.35 -18.45
CA LYS A 98 -19.13 -15.20 -17.96
C LYS A 98 -17.62 -15.35 -18.16
N LEU A 99 -17.10 -16.57 -18.27
CA LEU A 99 -15.65 -16.81 -18.34
C LEU A 99 -15.26 -18.11 -19.05
N ALA A 100 -13.99 -18.18 -19.46
CA ALA A 100 -13.30 -19.37 -19.93
C ALA A 100 -11.94 -19.49 -19.22
N LYS A 101 -11.66 -20.67 -18.63
CA LYS A 101 -10.34 -21.04 -18.10
C LYS A 101 -9.63 -21.91 -19.14
N ILE A 102 -8.42 -21.53 -19.53
CA ILE A 102 -7.57 -22.19 -20.53
C ILE A 102 -6.24 -22.63 -19.91
N SER A 103 -5.58 -23.62 -20.49
CA SER A 103 -4.21 -24.04 -20.15
C SER A 103 -3.28 -23.99 -21.35
N GLY A 104 -1.99 -23.68 -21.10
CA GLY A 104 -0.91 -23.86 -22.07
C GLY A 104 -0.53 -25.33 -22.19
N VAL A 105 -0.43 -25.84 -23.43
CA VAL A 105 -0.07 -27.24 -23.73
C VAL A 105 1.27 -27.33 -24.45
N LYS A 106 1.56 -26.39 -25.36
CA LYS A 106 2.83 -26.29 -26.08
C LYS A 106 3.06 -24.86 -26.52
N ALA A 107 4.31 -24.38 -26.51
CA ALA A 107 4.64 -23.03 -26.96
C ALA A 107 4.11 -22.72 -28.37
N GLY A 108 3.65 -21.48 -28.55
CA GLY A 108 3.10 -20.97 -29.80
C GLY A 108 1.91 -20.04 -29.60
N LYS A 109 1.34 -19.55 -30.71
CA LYS A 109 0.24 -18.56 -30.69
C LYS A 109 -1.09 -19.19 -31.11
N ALA A 110 -2.14 -18.94 -30.33
CA ALA A 110 -3.52 -19.36 -30.60
C ALA A 110 -4.50 -18.18 -30.40
N LYS A 111 -5.78 -18.40 -30.70
CA LYS A 111 -6.87 -17.43 -30.47
C LYS A 111 -7.99 -18.10 -29.70
N LEU A 112 -8.44 -17.45 -28.63
CA LEU A 112 -9.66 -17.79 -27.91
C LEU A 112 -10.78 -16.85 -28.38
N THR A 113 -11.92 -17.41 -28.82
CA THR A 113 -13.07 -16.65 -29.32
C THR A 113 -14.30 -16.92 -28.47
N ALA A 114 -14.97 -15.86 -28.01
CA ALA A 114 -16.31 -15.90 -27.43
C ALA A 114 -17.34 -15.37 -28.45
N LYS A 115 -18.29 -16.22 -28.84
CA LYS A 115 -19.51 -15.80 -29.56
C LYS A 115 -20.57 -15.45 -28.53
N TYR A 116 -20.89 -14.16 -28.40
CA TYR A 116 -21.88 -13.61 -27.48
C TYR A 116 -23.19 -13.30 -28.21
N VAL A 117 -24.31 -13.79 -27.69
CA VAL A 117 -25.65 -13.56 -28.22
C VAL A 117 -26.60 -13.16 -27.10
N TYR A 118 -27.21 -11.98 -27.20
CA TYR A 118 -28.26 -11.51 -26.28
C TYR A 118 -29.30 -10.70 -27.04
N GLY A 119 -30.54 -11.20 -27.10
CA GLY A 119 -31.58 -10.63 -27.96
C GLY A 119 -31.13 -10.58 -29.43
N LYS A 120 -31.22 -9.41 -30.05
CA LYS A 120 -30.75 -9.16 -31.42
C LYS A 120 -29.22 -8.92 -31.52
N VAL A 121 -28.52 -8.72 -30.40
CA VAL A 121 -27.08 -8.42 -30.38
C VAL A 121 -26.27 -9.71 -30.51
N LYS A 122 -25.51 -9.82 -31.61
CA LYS A 122 -24.54 -10.89 -31.85
C LYS A 122 -23.14 -10.28 -31.96
N LYS A 123 -22.22 -10.63 -31.06
CA LYS A 123 -20.83 -10.14 -31.09
C LYS A 123 -19.83 -11.28 -31.00
N LYS A 124 -18.72 -11.16 -31.73
CA LYS A 124 -17.58 -12.07 -31.66
C LYS A 124 -16.44 -11.34 -30.97
N LEU A 125 -16.07 -11.81 -29.77
CA LEU A 125 -14.96 -11.26 -29.01
C LEU A 125 -13.77 -12.21 -29.10
N THR A 126 -12.57 -11.70 -29.35
CA THR A 126 -11.37 -12.53 -29.56
C THR A 126 -10.24 -12.09 -28.64
N CYS A 127 -9.60 -13.06 -28.00
CA CYS A 127 -8.36 -12.91 -27.24
C CYS A 127 -7.24 -13.67 -27.97
N LYS A 128 -6.10 -13.03 -28.22
CA LYS A 128 -4.88 -13.73 -28.65
C LYS A 128 -4.28 -14.44 -27.44
N VAL A 129 -3.82 -15.68 -27.62
CA VAL A 129 -3.19 -16.47 -26.56
C VAL A 129 -1.77 -16.81 -27.02
N THR A 130 -0.77 -16.45 -26.23
CA THR A 130 0.62 -16.83 -26.43
C THR A 130 0.98 -17.88 -25.39
N VAL A 131 1.49 -19.02 -25.82
CA VAL A 131 2.01 -20.05 -24.94
C VAL A 131 3.53 -19.99 -24.96
N LYS A 132 4.17 -19.92 -23.79
CA LYS A 132 5.63 -19.97 -23.62
C LYS A 132 6.03 -21.29 -22.96
N ASP A 133 7.22 -21.80 -23.29
CA ASP A 133 7.78 -22.98 -22.62
C ASP A 133 8.34 -22.59 -21.24
N ASN A 134 8.38 -23.55 -20.32
CA ASN A 134 9.13 -23.46 -19.07
C ASN A 134 10.44 -24.20 -19.32
N ASP A 135 11.49 -23.51 -19.76
CA ASP A 135 12.77 -24.19 -19.99
C ASP A 135 13.75 -23.93 -18.86
N THR A 136 14.08 -25.01 -18.16
CA THR A 136 15.23 -25.19 -17.27
C THR A 136 16.11 -26.24 -17.92
N THR A 137 17.14 -25.84 -18.66
CA THR A 137 18.30 -26.70 -18.97
C THR A 137 19.58 -25.87 -19.13
N VAL A 138 20.49 -26.06 -18.17
CA VAL A 138 21.89 -25.60 -18.17
C VAL A 138 22.72 -26.51 -19.09
N THR A 139 23.67 -25.95 -19.86
CA THR A 139 24.76 -26.71 -20.50
C THR A 139 26.11 -26.11 -20.08
N PRO A 140 27.09 -26.92 -19.62
CA PRO A 140 28.35 -26.43 -19.04
C PRO A 140 29.46 -26.20 -20.07
N GLU A 141 30.35 -25.27 -19.73
CA GLU A 141 31.58 -24.86 -20.42
C GLU A 141 32.76 -25.82 -20.12
N PRO A 142 33.71 -26.05 -21.06
CA PRO A 142 34.95 -26.75 -20.75
C PRO A 142 36.14 -25.80 -20.49
N GLN A 143 36.92 -26.18 -19.46
CA GLN A 143 38.14 -25.56 -18.95
C GLN A 143 39.42 -25.82 -19.77
N GLY A 144 40.43 -24.96 -19.55
CA GLY A 144 41.88 -25.24 -19.69
C GLY A 144 42.58 -24.30 -20.70
N ALA A 145 43.77 -23.72 -20.50
CA ALA A 145 44.82 -23.85 -19.50
C ALA A 145 45.78 -22.62 -19.55
N THR A 146 46.56 -22.42 -18.49
CA THR A 146 47.66 -21.43 -18.29
C THR A 146 49.03 -22.00 -18.76
N PRO A 147 50.19 -21.31 -18.63
CA PRO A 147 50.72 -20.07 -19.27
C PRO A 147 52.10 -20.31 -19.97
N THR A 148 52.77 -19.27 -20.53
CA THR A 148 54.26 -19.00 -20.57
C THR A 148 54.64 -18.02 -21.72
N PRO A 149 55.71 -17.18 -21.61
CA PRO A 149 55.70 -15.81 -22.14
C PRO A 149 56.61 -15.51 -23.36
N SER A 150 56.33 -14.34 -23.95
CA SER A 150 57.23 -13.36 -24.60
C SER A 150 58.08 -13.74 -25.82
N ALA A 151 57.72 -13.17 -26.99
CA ALA A 151 58.66 -12.55 -27.94
C ALA A 151 57.92 -11.61 -28.92
N ALA A 152 58.50 -10.43 -29.18
CA ALA A 152 58.15 -9.54 -30.30
C ALA A 152 58.47 -10.23 -31.65
N ILE A 153 57.94 -9.89 -32.84
CA ILE A 153 57.79 -8.63 -33.58
C ILE A 153 56.82 -8.92 -34.77
N THR A 154 56.02 -7.94 -35.21
CA THR A 154 55.75 -7.50 -36.61
C THR A 154 54.29 -7.08 -36.86
N GLU A 155 54.16 -5.90 -37.46
CA GLU A 155 52.94 -5.21 -37.88
C GLU A 155 52.18 -5.97 -38.99
N ASN A 156 50.86 -6.15 -38.82
CA ASN A 156 49.80 -5.91 -39.83
C ASN A 156 48.40 -6.15 -39.22
N PRO A 157 47.31 -5.83 -39.94
CA PRO A 157 46.53 -4.59 -39.92
C PRO A 157 45.47 -4.54 -38.79
N ALA A 158 44.91 -3.36 -38.55
CA ALA A 158 43.90 -3.09 -37.52
C ALA A 158 42.74 -4.12 -37.54
N PRO A 159 42.41 -4.75 -36.39
CA PRO A 159 41.21 -5.58 -36.28
C PRO A 159 39.99 -4.68 -36.40
N THR A 160 39.10 -5.04 -37.33
CA THR A 160 37.75 -4.51 -37.40
C THR A 160 37.10 -4.76 -36.05
N ALA A 161 36.65 -3.70 -35.38
CA ALA A 161 36.00 -3.82 -34.08
C ALA A 161 34.82 -4.80 -34.21
N ASP A 162 34.89 -5.91 -33.48
CA ASP A 162 33.72 -6.74 -33.23
C ASP A 162 32.62 -5.83 -32.65
N PRO A 163 31.36 -5.96 -33.12
CA PRO A 163 30.28 -5.19 -32.55
C PRO A 163 30.20 -5.54 -31.07
N THR A 164 30.43 -4.53 -30.22
CA THR A 164 30.19 -4.62 -28.79
C THR A 164 28.79 -5.19 -28.60
N ALA A 165 28.70 -6.40 -28.05
CA ALA A 165 27.42 -7.01 -27.72
C ALA A 165 26.65 -5.98 -26.87
N GLU A 166 25.48 -5.55 -27.35
CA GLU A 166 24.60 -4.69 -26.56
C GLU A 166 24.42 -5.34 -25.19
N PRO A 167 24.60 -4.60 -24.08
CA PRO A 167 24.38 -5.15 -22.76
C PRO A 167 22.99 -5.78 -22.73
N THR A 168 22.93 -7.06 -22.38
CA THR A 168 21.66 -7.77 -22.24
C THR A 168 20.85 -7.00 -21.21
N GLU A 169 19.76 -6.38 -21.64
CA GLU A 169 18.88 -5.60 -20.78
C GLU A 169 18.43 -6.50 -19.63
N VAL A 170 18.87 -6.18 -18.40
CA VAL A 170 18.45 -6.92 -17.22
C VAL A 170 16.93 -6.78 -17.14
N PRO A 171 16.16 -7.89 -17.11
CA PRO A 171 14.71 -7.80 -17.01
C PRO A 171 14.35 -6.90 -15.82
N LYS A 172 13.35 -6.04 -15.97
CA LYS A 172 12.88 -5.18 -14.88
C LYS A 172 11.54 -5.65 -14.33
N GLU A 173 11.29 -5.36 -13.06
CA GLU A 173 10.02 -5.61 -12.38
C GLU A 173 9.66 -4.43 -11.48
N TRP A 174 8.36 -4.31 -11.17
CA TRP A 174 7.89 -3.26 -10.28
C TRP A 174 8.18 -3.64 -8.83
N VAL A 175 8.75 -2.72 -8.07
CA VAL A 175 9.04 -2.88 -6.64
C VAL A 175 8.55 -1.65 -5.90
N SER A 176 7.74 -1.84 -4.88
CA SER A 176 7.24 -0.75 -4.05
C SER A 176 8.39 -0.07 -3.31
N THR A 177 8.56 1.24 -3.50
CA THR A 177 9.63 2.05 -2.88
C THR A 177 9.15 2.86 -1.68
N TRP A 178 7.84 3.08 -1.61
CA TRP A 178 7.14 3.79 -0.54
C TRP A 178 5.71 3.26 -0.46
N GLY A 179 5.14 3.21 0.74
CA GLY A 179 3.75 2.86 0.99
C GLY A 179 3.33 3.25 2.40
N THR A 180 2.03 3.21 2.65
CA THR A 180 1.47 3.53 3.97
C THR A 180 0.22 2.71 4.27
N ALA A 181 0.09 2.34 5.55
CA ALA A 181 -1.08 1.62 6.02
C ALA A 181 -2.36 2.45 5.95
N GLU A 182 -3.36 1.91 5.27
CA GLU A 182 -4.62 2.60 5.03
C GLU A 182 -5.54 2.57 6.27
N GLU A 183 -5.91 3.75 6.74
CA GLU A 183 -6.88 3.99 7.80
C GLU A 183 -8.22 4.47 7.26
N LYS A 184 -9.27 4.16 8.02
CA LYS A 184 -10.59 4.78 7.88
C LYS A 184 -10.61 6.12 8.62
N CYS A 185 -10.17 7.19 7.97
CA CYS A 185 -10.10 8.48 8.61
C CYS A 185 -11.46 9.20 8.58
N ASP A 186 -12.05 9.42 9.75
CA ASP A 186 -13.21 10.31 9.92
C ASP A 186 -12.72 11.74 10.22
N THR A 187 -13.37 12.76 9.63
CA THR A 187 -12.96 14.17 9.71
C THR A 187 -12.90 14.69 11.15
N THR A 188 -11.70 15.11 11.60
CA THR A 188 -11.52 15.86 12.85
C THR A 188 -10.82 17.19 12.60
N ALA A 189 -10.81 18.09 13.58
CA ALA A 189 -10.20 19.42 13.44
C ALA A 189 -8.67 19.38 13.23
N ASN A 190 -7.98 18.36 13.77
CA ASN A 190 -6.50 18.33 13.84
C ASN A 190 -5.86 17.16 13.07
N ALA A 191 -6.65 16.16 12.72
CA ALA A 191 -6.25 15.07 11.85
C ALA A 191 -7.36 14.97 10.82
N MET A 192 -7.05 15.32 9.55
CA MET A 192 -7.88 15.24 8.32
C MET A 192 -7.69 16.47 7.40
N PRO A 193 -8.24 16.48 6.16
CA PRO A 193 -8.08 17.62 5.26
C PRO A 193 -8.52 18.91 5.93
N GLN A 194 -7.69 19.94 5.82
CA GLN A 194 -7.93 21.24 6.45
C GLN A 194 -8.86 22.12 5.60
N LEU A 195 -8.99 21.76 4.32
CA LEU A 195 -10.01 22.23 3.41
C LEU A 195 -10.86 21.03 2.96
N PRO A 196 -12.12 21.23 2.53
CA PRO A 196 -12.83 20.21 1.77
C PRO A 196 -11.96 19.74 0.61
N LEU A 197 -11.85 18.42 0.41
CA LEU A 197 -11.07 17.89 -0.71
C LEU A 197 -11.68 18.30 -2.06
N ALA A 198 -13.01 18.39 -2.15
CA ALA A 198 -13.68 18.87 -3.36
C ALA A 198 -13.24 20.30 -3.70
N ASP A 199 -12.91 20.53 -4.97
CA ASP A 199 -12.40 21.81 -5.50
C ASP A 199 -11.11 22.29 -4.80
N SER A 200 -10.21 21.35 -4.50
CA SER A 200 -8.91 21.64 -3.89
C SER A 200 -7.77 20.84 -4.52
N THR A 201 -6.59 21.45 -4.55
CA THR A 201 -5.33 20.79 -4.84
C THR A 201 -4.67 20.38 -3.53
N VAL A 202 -4.26 19.12 -3.46
CA VAL A 202 -3.51 18.54 -2.34
C VAL A 202 -2.15 18.08 -2.83
N ARG A 203 -1.08 18.60 -2.23
CA ARG A 203 0.31 18.19 -2.48
C ARG A 203 0.83 17.41 -1.29
N GLN A 204 1.11 16.13 -1.52
CA GLN A 204 1.51 15.15 -0.52
C GLN A 204 2.97 14.78 -0.72
N MET A 205 3.79 14.89 0.32
CA MET A 205 5.22 14.58 0.23
C MET A 205 5.50 13.14 0.63
N ILE A 206 6.32 12.46 -0.16
CA ILE A 206 6.85 11.13 0.13
C ILE A 206 8.37 11.14 -0.02
N LYS A 207 9.04 10.14 0.55
CA LYS A 207 10.47 9.89 0.35
C LYS A 207 10.61 8.50 -0.23
N VAL A 208 11.17 8.41 -1.43
CA VAL A 208 11.45 7.11 -2.06
C VAL A 208 12.67 6.47 -1.37
N THR A 209 12.77 5.15 -1.40
CA THR A 209 13.88 4.44 -0.71
C THR A 209 14.94 3.90 -1.67
N THR A 210 14.66 3.86 -2.97
CA THR A 210 15.51 3.31 -4.03
C THR A 210 15.50 4.22 -5.28
N SER A 211 16.46 4.02 -6.20
CA SER A 211 16.55 4.76 -7.47
C SER A 211 15.84 4.05 -8.62
N SER A 212 15.27 4.80 -9.57
CA SER A 212 14.78 4.32 -10.86
C SER A 212 14.45 5.48 -11.81
N ASP A 213 14.26 5.18 -13.09
CA ASP A 213 13.81 6.09 -14.14
C ASP A 213 12.29 6.04 -14.39
N LYS A 214 11.59 5.10 -13.77
CA LYS A 214 10.16 4.84 -14.00
C LYS A 214 9.40 4.59 -12.72
N MET A 215 8.23 5.21 -12.61
CA MET A 215 7.37 5.18 -11.43
C MET A 215 5.94 4.76 -11.81
N ARG A 216 5.21 4.21 -10.85
CA ARG A 216 3.74 4.12 -10.87
C ARG A 216 3.17 4.30 -9.48
N ILE A 217 1.92 4.74 -9.40
CA ILE A 217 1.25 5.04 -8.15
C ILE A 217 0.02 4.16 -8.00
N LYS A 218 -0.19 3.64 -6.79
CA LYS A 218 -1.43 3.00 -6.37
C LYS A 218 -2.25 4.00 -5.56
N LEU A 219 -3.46 4.24 -6.02
CA LEU A 219 -4.43 5.07 -5.34
C LEU A 219 -5.57 4.21 -4.82
N SER A 220 -6.04 4.50 -3.61
CA SER A 220 -7.04 3.68 -2.93
C SER A 220 -8.18 4.50 -2.36
N ASN A 221 -9.39 4.05 -2.61
CA ASN A 221 -10.63 4.53 -1.99
C ASN A 221 -11.32 3.38 -1.25
N GLN A 222 -10.53 2.52 -0.61
CA GLN A 222 -10.99 1.28 0.04
C GLN A 222 -12.14 1.46 1.04
N TYR A 223 -12.09 2.51 1.85
CA TYR A 223 -13.07 2.76 2.90
C TYR A 223 -14.18 3.73 2.46
N GLY A 224 -13.96 4.46 1.37
CA GLY A 224 -14.91 5.44 0.88
C GLY A 224 -16.17 4.80 0.33
N ARG A 225 -17.29 5.50 0.55
CA ARG A 225 -18.64 5.06 0.13
C ARG A 225 -19.16 5.81 -1.09
N SER A 226 -18.38 6.74 -1.62
CA SER A 226 -18.61 7.45 -2.87
C SER A 226 -17.32 7.46 -3.68
N ASP A 227 -17.45 7.71 -4.97
CA ASP A 227 -16.31 7.82 -5.87
C ASP A 227 -15.41 9.02 -5.48
N VAL A 228 -14.12 8.90 -5.77
CA VAL A 228 -13.15 10.00 -5.75
C VAL A 228 -12.88 10.39 -7.19
N VAL A 229 -13.11 11.64 -7.54
CA VAL A 229 -12.89 12.17 -8.89
C VAL A 229 -11.67 13.09 -8.86
N ILE A 230 -10.61 12.65 -9.53
CA ILE A 230 -9.36 13.39 -9.69
C ILE A 230 -9.35 13.97 -11.11
N LYS A 231 -9.17 15.28 -11.21
CA LYS A 231 -9.16 15.99 -12.49
C LYS A 231 -7.76 16.16 -13.07
N SER A 232 -6.75 16.14 -12.22
CA SER A 232 -5.34 16.15 -12.59
C SER A 232 -4.50 15.61 -11.44
N LEU A 233 -3.45 14.85 -11.75
CA LEU A 233 -2.50 14.29 -10.81
C LEU A 233 -1.09 14.46 -11.40
N HIS A 234 -0.17 14.99 -10.60
CA HIS A 234 1.19 15.29 -11.01
C HIS A 234 2.20 14.71 -10.01
N VAL A 235 3.40 14.40 -10.51
CA VAL A 235 4.59 14.13 -9.69
C VAL A 235 5.69 15.14 -10.00
N ALA A 236 6.43 15.56 -8.98
CA ALA A 236 7.60 16.43 -9.12
C ALA A 236 8.57 16.21 -7.96
N LYS A 237 9.87 16.49 -8.14
CA LYS A 237 10.84 16.48 -7.04
C LYS A 237 10.56 17.66 -6.12
N GLN A 238 10.64 17.43 -4.82
CA GLN A 238 10.55 18.51 -3.83
C GLN A 238 11.92 19.17 -3.67
N VAL A 239 11.97 20.51 -3.65
CA VAL A 239 13.22 21.27 -3.53
C VAL A 239 13.67 21.39 -2.07
N GLU A 240 12.74 21.60 -1.15
CA GLU A 240 13.01 21.78 0.28
C GLU A 240 11.98 21.02 1.12
N ALA A 241 12.43 20.16 2.03
CA ALA A 241 11.61 19.17 2.76
C ALA A 241 10.43 19.80 3.54
N ASP A 242 10.52 21.06 3.97
CA ASP A 242 9.51 21.75 4.76
C ASP A 242 8.71 22.82 3.97
N LYS A 243 8.85 22.83 2.64
CA LYS A 243 8.10 23.72 1.74
C LYS A 243 7.24 22.92 0.77
N SER A 244 6.22 23.58 0.22
CA SER A 244 5.46 23.04 -0.92
C SER A 244 6.23 23.10 -2.24
N THR A 245 7.43 23.69 -2.25
CA THR A 245 8.20 24.02 -3.46
C THR A 245 8.65 22.77 -4.20
N ILE A 246 8.31 22.71 -5.49
CA ILE A 246 8.71 21.64 -6.41
C ILE A 246 9.70 22.14 -7.45
N ASP A 247 10.50 21.23 -7.99
CA ASP A 247 11.26 21.47 -9.21
C ASP A 247 10.33 21.34 -10.42
N THR A 248 9.98 22.47 -11.02
CA THR A 248 9.04 22.52 -12.15
C THR A 248 9.56 21.82 -13.39
N ASP A 249 10.88 21.64 -13.55
CA ASP A 249 11.46 20.91 -14.68
C ASP A 249 11.16 19.40 -14.59
N THR A 250 10.77 18.92 -13.40
CA THR A 250 10.39 17.53 -13.15
C THR A 250 8.86 17.33 -13.10
N ASP A 251 8.06 18.40 -13.19
CA ASP A 251 6.59 18.31 -13.09
C ASP A 251 6.01 17.45 -14.23
N THR A 252 5.46 16.29 -13.85
CA THR A 252 5.04 15.25 -14.79
C THR A 252 3.61 14.85 -14.54
N VAL A 253 2.77 14.95 -15.58
CA VAL A 253 1.36 14.54 -15.56
C VAL A 253 1.26 13.03 -15.40
N VAL A 254 0.38 12.59 -14.50
CA VAL A 254 0.05 11.19 -14.24
C VAL A 254 -1.28 10.85 -14.87
N THR A 255 -1.36 9.69 -15.53
CA THR A 255 -2.55 9.25 -16.25
C THR A 255 -3.02 7.86 -15.82
N VAL A 256 -4.28 7.54 -16.12
CA VAL A 256 -4.89 6.21 -15.93
C VAL A 256 -5.61 5.81 -17.22
N GLU A 257 -5.18 4.71 -17.84
CA GLU A 257 -5.66 4.29 -19.17
C GLU A 257 -5.51 5.40 -20.24
N GLY A 258 -4.50 6.27 -20.10
CA GLY A 258 -4.18 7.40 -20.98
C GLY A 258 -4.98 8.68 -20.72
N TYR A 259 -5.77 8.73 -19.63
CA TYR A 259 -6.56 9.91 -19.27
C TYR A 259 -5.98 10.60 -18.03
N GLU A 260 -5.88 11.94 -18.10
CA GLU A 260 -5.46 12.78 -16.98
C GLU A 260 -6.57 12.90 -15.91
N ASP A 261 -7.84 12.92 -16.32
CA ASP A 261 -8.96 12.84 -15.41
C ASP A 261 -9.45 11.40 -15.24
N PHE A 262 -9.69 11.01 -14.00
CA PHE A 262 -10.08 9.64 -13.68
C PHE A 262 -10.81 9.55 -12.35
N VAL A 263 -11.37 8.37 -12.10
CA VAL A 263 -12.17 8.06 -10.93
C VAL A 263 -11.55 6.90 -10.18
N ILE A 264 -11.42 7.02 -8.86
CA ILE A 264 -11.21 5.89 -7.95
C ILE A 264 -12.59 5.49 -7.42
N PRO A 265 -13.21 4.40 -7.91
CA PRO A 265 -14.55 4.06 -7.49
C PRO A 265 -14.64 3.75 -5.99
N ALA A 266 -15.81 3.94 -5.39
CA ALA A 266 -16.05 3.58 -3.99
C ALA A 266 -15.59 2.14 -3.67
N GLY A 267 -14.78 1.99 -2.62
CA GLY A 267 -14.27 0.70 -2.16
C GLY A 267 -13.29 0.03 -3.11
N GLN A 268 -12.70 0.76 -4.06
CA GLN A 268 -11.76 0.22 -5.05
C GLN A 268 -10.38 0.88 -4.96
N LYS A 269 -9.41 0.22 -5.56
CA LYS A 269 -8.05 0.70 -5.77
C LYS A 269 -7.76 0.74 -7.27
N ILE A 270 -6.90 1.66 -7.68
CA ILE A 270 -6.41 1.77 -9.05
C ILE A 270 -4.89 1.92 -9.05
N VAL A 271 -4.28 1.58 -10.18
CA VAL A 271 -2.85 1.82 -10.43
C VAL A 271 -2.77 2.72 -11.65
N THR A 272 -1.89 3.71 -11.61
CA THR A 272 -1.65 4.63 -12.72
C THR A 272 -0.97 3.91 -13.88
N ASP A 273 -0.95 4.58 -15.03
CA ASP A 273 -0.02 4.21 -16.09
C ASP A 273 1.44 4.43 -15.61
N GLU A 274 2.39 3.90 -16.38
CA GLU A 274 3.81 4.12 -16.15
C GLU A 274 4.17 5.60 -16.35
N ILE A 275 4.99 6.13 -15.45
CA ILE A 275 5.43 7.53 -15.43
C ILE A 275 6.94 7.52 -15.68
N ASP A 276 7.39 8.23 -16.72
CA ASP A 276 8.80 8.49 -16.98
C ASP A 276 9.30 9.57 -16.02
N PHE A 277 9.81 9.15 -14.85
CA PHE A 277 10.19 10.05 -13.76
C PHE A 277 11.38 9.50 -12.99
N SER A 278 12.53 10.16 -13.15
CA SER A 278 13.78 9.73 -12.54
C SER A 278 13.91 10.20 -11.10
N VAL A 279 14.19 9.26 -10.20
CA VAL A 279 14.48 9.51 -8.79
C VAL A 279 15.75 8.81 -8.38
N GLU A 280 16.49 9.45 -7.49
CA GLU A 280 17.55 8.79 -6.74
C GLU A 280 17.01 8.29 -5.40
N ALA A 281 17.66 7.28 -4.84
CA ALA A 281 17.32 6.75 -3.53
C ALA A 281 17.32 7.88 -2.49
N LEU A 282 16.29 7.91 -1.64
CA LEU A 282 16.08 8.92 -0.61
C LEU A 282 15.65 10.31 -1.14
N ASP A 283 15.35 10.45 -2.44
CA ASP A 283 14.72 11.66 -2.99
C ASP A 283 13.35 11.93 -2.36
N LEU A 284 13.01 13.21 -2.27
CA LEU A 284 11.68 13.68 -1.88
C LEU A 284 10.83 13.94 -3.12
N VAL A 285 9.63 13.38 -3.14
CA VAL A 285 8.70 13.48 -4.27
C VAL A 285 7.38 14.05 -3.79
N ALA A 286 6.90 15.08 -4.49
CA ALA A 286 5.60 15.69 -4.33
C ALA A 286 4.59 14.98 -5.24
N ILE A 287 3.53 14.42 -4.65
CA ILE A 287 2.37 13.87 -5.36
C ILE A 287 1.22 14.88 -5.24
N THR A 288 0.87 15.55 -6.34
CA THR A 288 -0.07 16.68 -6.33
C THR A 288 -1.35 16.34 -7.09
N ALA A 289 -2.49 16.28 -6.40
CA ALA A 289 -3.78 15.93 -7.00
C ALA A 289 -4.78 17.09 -6.86
N TYR A 290 -5.47 17.41 -7.96
CA TYR A 290 -6.66 18.27 -7.93
C TYR A 290 -7.93 17.42 -7.93
N PHE A 291 -8.70 17.54 -6.85
CA PHE A 291 -9.91 16.76 -6.61
C PHE A 291 -11.15 17.57 -7.01
N GLU A 292 -11.98 17.04 -7.90
CA GLU A 292 -13.32 17.59 -8.14
C GLU A 292 -14.27 17.17 -7.03
N SER A 293 -14.18 15.91 -6.59
CA SER A 293 -14.98 15.41 -5.47
C SER A 293 -14.32 14.21 -4.78
N ALA A 294 -14.61 14.06 -3.49
CA ALA A 294 -14.16 12.94 -2.67
C ALA A 294 -15.15 12.71 -1.51
N PRO A 295 -15.16 11.50 -0.89
CA PRO A 295 -15.87 11.27 0.35
C PRO A 295 -15.50 12.28 1.44
N THR A 296 -16.47 12.67 2.28
CA THR A 296 -16.25 13.51 3.48
C THR A 296 -16.21 12.70 4.77
N ASN A 297 -16.61 11.43 4.71
CA ASN A 297 -16.62 10.45 5.81
C ASN A 297 -16.01 9.15 5.31
N ASN A 298 -15.34 8.39 6.19
CA ASN A 298 -14.55 7.21 5.82
C ASN A 298 -13.57 7.51 4.68
N VAL A 299 -12.87 8.65 4.78
CA VAL A 299 -11.82 8.98 3.82
C VAL A 299 -10.71 7.96 3.98
N THR A 300 -10.34 7.30 2.89
CA THR A 300 -9.13 6.47 2.88
C THR A 300 -7.92 7.39 2.97
N GLY A 301 -7.11 7.17 3.99
CA GLY A 301 -5.89 7.93 4.18
C GLY A 301 -5.03 7.34 5.28
N HIS A 302 -4.05 8.10 5.74
CA HIS A 302 -3.21 7.74 6.86
C HIS A 302 -2.94 8.99 7.69
N ARG A 303 -3.24 8.97 8.98
CA ARG A 303 -3.24 10.19 9.82
C ARG A 303 -1.86 10.54 10.39
N GLY A 304 -0.92 9.60 10.34
CA GLY A 304 0.42 9.70 10.91
C GLY A 304 1.53 9.87 9.86
N ALA A 305 1.34 10.73 8.85
CA ALA A 305 2.27 10.79 7.72
C ALA A 305 3.72 11.15 8.12
N ARG A 306 3.88 11.92 9.21
CA ARG A 306 5.15 12.55 9.63
C ARG A 306 5.79 13.46 8.56
N ALA A 307 5.06 13.71 7.49
CA ALA A 307 5.38 14.59 6.38
C ALA A 307 4.24 15.58 6.20
N THR A 308 4.56 16.78 5.72
CA THR A 308 3.60 17.85 5.54
C THR A 308 2.85 17.67 4.22
N THR A 309 1.53 17.65 4.31
CA THR A 309 0.60 17.73 3.18
C THR A 309 0.06 19.15 3.09
N TYR A 310 0.12 19.75 1.91
CA TYR A 310 -0.30 21.12 1.63
C TYR A 310 -1.61 21.15 0.84
N GLN A 311 -2.49 22.10 1.15
CA GLN A 311 -3.81 22.23 0.52
C GLN A 311 -4.09 23.68 0.12
N VAL A 312 -4.56 23.87 -1.11
CA VAL A 312 -5.06 25.14 -1.66
C VAL A 312 -6.36 24.92 -2.43
N ALA A 313 -7.23 25.92 -2.50
CA ALA A 313 -8.50 25.84 -3.24
C ALA A 313 -8.27 26.05 -4.75
N GLY A 314 -9.06 25.38 -5.58
CA GLY A 314 -8.92 25.42 -7.04
C GLY A 314 -7.80 24.52 -7.57
N ASN A 315 -7.53 24.60 -8.87
CA ASN A 315 -6.52 23.79 -9.54
C ASN A 315 -5.16 24.50 -9.58
N HIS A 316 -4.21 23.98 -8.81
CA HIS A 316 -2.85 24.49 -8.65
C HIS A 316 -1.79 23.39 -8.85
N VAL A 317 -2.07 22.33 -9.60
CA VAL A 317 -1.19 21.14 -9.65
C VAL A 317 0.26 21.45 -10.03
N SER A 318 0.47 22.36 -11.00
CA SER A 318 1.77 22.76 -11.51
C SER A 318 2.37 24.02 -10.86
N ASP A 319 1.72 24.59 -9.83
CA ASP A 319 2.30 25.75 -9.14
C ASP A 319 3.61 25.33 -8.46
N GLU A 320 4.71 26.04 -8.76
CA GLU A 320 6.02 25.78 -8.16
C GLU A 320 5.91 25.78 -6.62
N THR A 321 5.31 26.82 -6.05
CA THR A 321 5.10 26.99 -4.61
C THR A 321 3.68 27.45 -4.33
N PHE A 322 3.01 26.83 -3.36
CA PHE A 322 1.68 27.26 -2.95
C PHE A 322 1.73 28.54 -2.12
N SER A 323 0.81 29.46 -2.44
CA SER A 323 0.60 30.68 -1.67
C SER A 323 -0.32 30.43 -0.49
N SER A 324 0.19 30.57 0.74
CA SER A 324 -0.57 30.42 2.00
C SER A 324 -1.38 29.10 2.13
N PRO A 325 -0.76 27.92 1.88
CA PRO A 325 -1.46 26.65 1.96
C PRO A 325 -1.92 26.34 3.40
N LYS A 326 -3.02 25.58 3.51
CA LYS A 326 -3.33 24.86 4.76
C LYS A 326 -2.48 23.59 4.84
N THR A 327 -2.12 23.17 6.04
CA THR A 327 -1.22 22.03 6.25
C THR A 327 -1.78 21.01 7.22
N THR A 328 -1.47 19.73 6.97
CA THR A 328 -1.75 18.60 7.88
C THR A 328 -0.64 17.57 7.74
N THR A 329 -0.51 16.64 8.68
CA THR A 329 0.43 15.51 8.61
C THR A 329 -0.29 14.21 8.27
N SER A 330 -1.10 14.24 7.20
CA SER A 330 -1.91 13.10 6.77
C SER A 330 -1.82 12.90 5.27
N TRP A 331 -1.84 11.63 4.83
CA TRP A 331 -1.99 11.25 3.44
C TRP A 331 -3.45 10.90 3.12
N PHE A 332 -3.87 11.14 1.89
CA PHE A 332 -5.23 10.95 1.38
C PHE A 332 -5.18 10.19 0.05
N PHE A 333 -5.88 9.06 -0.01
CA PHE A 333 -6.04 8.19 -1.18
C PHE A 333 -4.75 7.69 -1.84
N LEU A 334 -3.59 7.94 -1.24
CA LEU A 334 -2.28 7.46 -1.68
C LEU A 334 -1.92 6.21 -0.86
N ALA A 335 -1.73 5.07 -1.53
CA ALA A 335 -1.48 3.79 -0.87
C ALA A 335 -0.04 3.31 -1.04
N ASP A 336 0.52 3.45 -2.24
CA ASP A 336 1.79 2.81 -2.60
C ASP A 336 2.39 3.49 -3.83
N VAL A 337 3.73 3.55 -3.89
CA VAL A 337 4.50 4.02 -5.05
C VAL A 337 5.54 2.98 -5.38
N SER A 338 5.57 2.55 -6.63
CA SER A 338 6.50 1.52 -7.11
C SER A 338 7.42 2.06 -8.19
N LEU A 339 8.63 1.55 -8.20
CA LEU A 339 9.66 1.86 -9.18
C LEU A 339 9.94 0.64 -10.06
N LEU A 340 10.26 0.87 -11.33
CA LEU A 340 10.67 -0.21 -12.24
C LEU A 340 12.15 -0.50 -12.03
N MET A 341 12.47 -1.59 -11.34
CA MET A 341 13.83 -1.91 -10.89
C MET A 341 14.34 -3.19 -11.54
N PRO A 342 15.67 -3.42 -11.59
CA PRO A 342 16.23 -4.68 -12.07
C PRO A 342 15.63 -5.89 -11.33
N GLN A 343 15.38 -6.97 -12.07
CA GLN A 343 14.87 -8.23 -11.53
C GLN A 343 15.77 -8.72 -10.38
N GLY A 344 15.13 -9.14 -9.29
CA GLY A 344 15.81 -9.53 -8.06
C GLY A 344 15.82 -8.43 -6.99
N SER A 345 15.48 -7.19 -7.33
CA SER A 345 15.19 -6.15 -6.33
C SER A 345 13.99 -6.56 -5.49
N LYS A 346 13.90 -6.12 -4.22
CA LYS A 346 12.80 -6.53 -3.31
C LYS A 346 12.38 -5.39 -2.40
N ALA A 347 11.16 -5.50 -1.85
CA ALA A 347 10.71 -4.63 -0.78
C ALA A 347 10.69 -5.35 0.58
N VAL A 348 10.95 -4.61 1.65
CA VAL A 348 10.69 -4.99 3.03
C VAL A 348 9.51 -4.19 3.60
N VAL A 349 8.47 -4.90 4.04
CA VAL A 349 7.32 -4.31 4.75
C VAL A 349 7.60 -4.27 6.24
N CYS A 350 7.60 -3.07 6.81
CA CYS A 350 7.68 -2.83 8.24
C CYS A 350 6.26 -2.74 8.81
N PHE A 351 5.75 -3.84 9.36
CA PHE A 351 4.39 -3.92 9.90
C PHE A 351 4.39 -3.62 11.41
N GLY A 352 3.51 -2.71 11.86
CA GLY A 352 3.46 -2.41 13.29
C GLY A 352 2.45 -1.36 13.75
N ASP A 353 2.74 -0.82 14.93
CA ASP A 353 1.92 0.18 15.62
C ASP A 353 2.55 1.58 15.57
N SER A 354 2.34 2.41 16.59
CA SER A 354 2.89 3.76 16.71
C SER A 354 4.41 3.80 16.68
N ILE A 355 5.08 2.74 17.16
CA ILE A 355 6.54 2.69 17.14
C ILE A 355 7.02 2.57 15.69
N THR A 356 6.37 1.74 14.88
CA THR A 356 6.66 1.56 13.45
C THR A 356 6.22 2.75 12.59
N ASP A 357 5.03 3.29 12.84
CA ASP A 357 4.52 4.53 12.23
C ASP A 357 5.52 5.69 12.44
N GLY A 358 6.19 5.71 13.58
CA GLY A 358 7.23 6.68 13.90
C GLY A 358 6.73 7.82 14.78
N TYR A 359 5.82 7.51 15.70
CA TYR A 359 5.22 8.46 16.61
C TYR A 359 6.27 9.32 17.33
N GLY A 360 6.02 10.63 17.36
CA GLY A 360 6.87 11.61 18.02
C GLY A 360 8.00 12.18 17.16
N THR A 361 8.25 11.65 15.97
CA THR A 361 9.20 12.27 15.02
C THR A 361 8.76 13.65 14.53
N ASP A 362 7.47 13.97 14.63
CA ASP A 362 6.85 15.25 14.27
C ASP A 362 6.12 15.93 15.45
N ALA A 363 6.41 15.53 16.68
CA ALA A 363 5.71 16.05 17.85
C ALA A 363 6.26 17.40 18.34
N ASP A 364 5.45 18.46 18.20
CA ASP A 364 5.79 19.82 18.65
C ASP A 364 6.14 19.88 20.15
N TYR A 365 5.49 19.08 21.00
CA TYR A 365 5.76 19.06 22.44
C TYR A 365 7.14 18.49 22.79
N LEU A 366 7.79 17.81 21.83
CA LEU A 366 9.18 17.36 21.91
C LEU A 366 10.14 18.32 21.18
N GLY A 367 9.65 19.46 20.68
CA GLY A 367 10.42 20.37 19.83
C GLY A 367 10.72 19.81 18.43
N LYS A 368 10.03 18.74 18.03
CA LYS A 368 10.20 18.08 16.74
C LYS A 368 9.19 18.60 15.72
N LYS A 369 9.49 18.43 14.44
CA LYS A 369 8.70 18.94 13.32
C LYS A 369 8.54 17.84 12.25
N PRO A 370 7.46 17.87 11.45
CA PRO A 370 7.33 16.96 10.32
C PRO A 370 8.48 17.14 9.32
N ASN A 371 8.58 16.20 8.38
CA ASN A 371 9.59 16.16 7.32
C ASN A 371 11.02 15.89 7.82
N SER A 372 11.18 15.36 9.04
CA SER A 372 12.50 14.97 9.55
C SER A 372 13.03 13.69 8.89
N TYR A 373 12.13 12.77 8.50
CA TYR A 373 12.45 11.43 8.02
C TYR A 373 13.42 10.69 8.96
N THR A 374 13.10 10.71 10.26
CA THR A 374 13.90 10.11 11.34
C THR A 374 13.19 8.96 12.05
N ARG A 375 12.30 8.25 11.37
CA ARG A 375 11.70 7.01 11.85
C ARG A 375 12.74 5.89 11.71
N TRP A 376 12.62 4.80 12.46
CA TRP A 376 13.60 3.70 12.32
C TRP A 376 13.62 3.13 10.89
N GLY A 377 12.48 3.10 10.21
CA GLY A 377 12.39 2.71 8.79
C GLY A 377 13.14 3.67 7.84
N ASP A 378 13.17 4.97 8.13
CA ASP A 378 13.93 5.94 7.33
C ASP A 378 15.45 5.75 7.52
N TYR A 379 15.90 5.54 8.77
CA TYR A 379 17.30 5.22 9.05
C TYR A 379 17.71 3.86 8.46
N PHE A 380 16.82 2.87 8.52
CA PHE A 380 17.06 1.57 7.92
C PHE A 380 17.19 1.66 6.40
N ALA A 381 16.30 2.39 5.72
CA ALA A 381 16.41 2.65 4.28
C ALA A 381 17.77 3.29 3.94
N LYS A 382 18.20 4.29 4.71
CA LYS A 382 19.53 4.90 4.52
C LYS A 382 20.67 3.87 4.62
N ARG A 383 20.66 3.02 5.66
CA ARG A 383 21.67 1.96 5.83
C ARG A 383 21.68 0.95 4.69
N LEU A 384 20.50 0.57 4.16
CA LEU A 384 20.40 -0.34 3.02
C LEU A 384 21.04 0.25 1.76
N GLN A 385 20.82 1.55 1.50
CA GLN A 385 21.37 2.24 0.33
C GLN A 385 22.87 2.51 0.44
N GLU A 386 23.41 2.63 1.66
CA GLU A 386 24.85 2.74 1.93
C GLU A 386 25.60 1.39 1.80
N ASN A 387 24.88 0.27 1.63
CA ASN A 387 25.45 -1.06 1.46
C ASN A 387 25.15 -1.63 0.06
N GLU A 388 26.21 -1.94 -0.69
CA GLU A 388 26.15 -2.44 -2.07
C GLU A 388 25.35 -3.73 -2.23
N GLY A 389 25.37 -4.63 -1.24
CA GLY A 389 24.64 -5.90 -1.25
C GLY A 389 23.14 -5.76 -0.99
N THR A 390 22.68 -4.57 -0.57
CA THR A 390 21.29 -4.33 -0.18
C THR A 390 20.67 -3.08 -0.79
N LYS A 391 21.38 -2.32 -1.63
CA LYS A 391 20.85 -1.09 -2.25
C LYS A 391 19.64 -1.32 -3.17
N ASN A 392 19.41 -2.57 -3.59
CA ASN A 392 18.22 -3.00 -4.33
C ASN A 392 17.01 -3.33 -3.45
N ILE A 393 17.11 -3.09 -2.13
CA ILE A 393 16.04 -3.33 -1.16
C ILE A 393 15.37 -2.01 -0.77
N SER A 394 14.06 -1.92 -0.98
CA SER A 394 13.22 -0.79 -0.59
C SER A 394 12.53 -1.03 0.75
N VAL A 395 12.16 0.04 1.46
CA VAL A 395 11.47 -0.03 2.76
C VAL A 395 10.08 0.57 2.67
N ILE A 396 9.09 -0.16 3.17
CA ILE A 396 7.67 0.24 3.22
C ILE A 396 7.23 0.30 4.69
N ASN A 397 6.52 1.35 5.07
CA ASN A 397 6.05 1.54 6.45
C ASN A 397 4.54 1.30 6.56
N GLU A 398 4.18 0.15 7.15
CA GLU A 398 2.81 -0.27 7.41
C GLU A 398 2.45 -0.17 8.90
N GLY A 399 3.05 0.81 9.59
CA GLY A 399 2.75 1.16 10.96
C GLY A 399 1.47 1.99 11.09
N ILE A 400 0.66 1.73 12.12
CA ILE A 400 -0.48 2.58 12.47
C ILE A 400 -0.46 2.90 13.95
N GLY A 401 -0.39 4.18 14.30
CA GLY A 401 -0.47 4.63 15.67
C GLY A 401 -1.69 4.09 16.43
N ALA A 402 -1.47 3.64 17.67
CA ALA A 402 -2.49 3.07 18.55
C ALA A 402 -3.19 1.79 18.03
N ASN A 403 -2.79 1.24 16.88
CA ASN A 403 -3.35 -0.01 16.37
C ASN A 403 -2.89 -1.20 17.19
N SER A 404 -3.74 -2.21 17.27
CA SER A 404 -3.51 -3.43 18.06
C SER A 404 -3.84 -4.65 17.22
N MET A 405 -3.29 -5.80 17.58
CA MET A 405 -3.55 -7.06 16.90
C MET A 405 -5.02 -7.43 16.94
N MET A 406 -5.66 -7.19 18.09
CA MET A 406 -7.03 -7.66 18.35
C MET A 406 -8.10 -6.58 18.17
N GLY A 407 -7.75 -5.30 18.32
CA GLY A 407 -8.68 -4.18 18.34
C GLY A 407 -8.67 -3.34 17.06
N ALA A 408 -9.85 -2.99 16.58
CA ALA A 408 -10.08 -2.21 15.36
C ALA A 408 -10.07 -0.68 15.57
N TYR A 409 -9.22 -0.19 16.47
CA TYR A 409 -8.93 1.24 16.60
C TYR A 409 -7.52 1.51 16.06
N PRO A 410 -7.26 2.63 15.37
CA PRO A 410 -8.24 3.58 14.81
C PRO A 410 -8.94 3.06 13.54
N THR A 411 -8.44 1.96 12.98
CA THR A 411 -8.96 1.26 11.79
C THR A 411 -8.92 -0.25 12.03
N ASP A 412 -9.14 -1.08 11.00
CA ASP A 412 -8.99 -2.54 11.00
C ASP A 412 -7.89 -3.05 11.95
N ALA A 413 -8.18 -4.11 12.71
CA ALA A 413 -7.22 -4.71 13.62
C ALA A 413 -6.04 -5.31 12.84
N GLY A 414 -4.87 -5.41 13.47
CA GLY A 414 -3.67 -5.90 12.80
C GLY A 414 -3.84 -7.27 12.15
N LYS A 415 -4.52 -8.20 12.83
CA LYS A 415 -4.83 -9.53 12.28
C LYS A 415 -5.73 -9.49 11.02
N ASP A 416 -6.56 -8.45 10.89
CA ASP A 416 -7.53 -8.31 9.80
C ASP A 416 -6.92 -7.56 8.60
N ARG A 417 -5.89 -6.73 8.84
CA ARG A 417 -5.20 -5.96 7.78
C ARG A 417 -3.89 -6.58 7.29
N PHE A 418 -3.29 -7.50 8.05
CA PHE A 418 -1.94 -8.02 7.73
C PHE A 418 -1.81 -8.58 6.30
N GLU A 419 -2.77 -9.37 5.83
CA GLU A 419 -2.72 -9.91 4.45
C GLU A 419 -2.70 -8.80 3.40
N ARG A 420 -3.54 -7.79 3.58
CA ARG A 420 -3.64 -6.64 2.67
C ARG A 420 -2.34 -5.83 2.71
N ASP A 421 -1.91 -5.43 3.90
CA ASP A 421 -0.77 -4.54 4.10
C ASP A 421 0.57 -5.24 3.82
N LEU A 422 0.59 -6.57 3.70
CA LEU A 422 1.76 -7.32 3.24
C LEU A 422 1.74 -7.56 1.73
N LEU A 423 0.63 -8.10 1.20
CA LEU A 423 0.59 -8.67 -0.16
C LEU A 423 0.15 -7.68 -1.23
N GLU A 424 -0.41 -6.53 -0.86
CA GLU A 424 -0.81 -5.51 -1.83
C GLU A 424 0.32 -4.53 -2.19
N HIS A 425 1.57 -4.86 -1.89
CA HIS A 425 2.77 -4.18 -2.39
C HIS A 425 3.47 -4.98 -3.48
N ASP A 426 4.19 -4.30 -4.35
CA ASP A 426 4.91 -4.93 -5.45
C ASP A 426 6.23 -5.52 -4.97
N ASN A 427 6.41 -6.82 -5.24
CA ASN A 427 7.66 -7.56 -5.07
C ASN A 427 8.26 -7.53 -3.65
N VAL A 428 7.38 -7.68 -2.64
CA VAL A 428 7.79 -7.89 -1.26
C VAL A 428 8.56 -9.20 -1.14
N GLY A 429 9.76 -9.14 -0.56
CA GLY A 429 10.56 -10.32 -0.22
C GLY A 429 10.74 -10.52 1.28
N TYR A 430 10.47 -9.46 2.07
CA TYR A 430 10.74 -9.45 3.49
C TYR A 430 9.64 -8.73 4.28
N CYS A 431 9.43 -9.14 5.53
CA CYS A 431 8.55 -8.47 6.48
C CYS A 431 9.23 -8.39 7.85
N ILE A 432 9.14 -7.23 8.49
CA ILE A 432 9.56 -7.01 9.89
C ILE A 432 8.29 -6.72 10.69
N VAL A 433 8.01 -7.53 11.71
CA VAL A 433 6.85 -7.37 12.60
C VAL A 433 7.31 -6.83 13.95
N LEU A 434 7.07 -5.53 14.19
CA LEU A 434 7.17 -4.91 15.52
C LEU A 434 5.77 -4.44 15.92
N PHE A 435 5.04 -5.28 16.64
CA PHE A 435 3.63 -5.04 16.90
C PHE A 435 3.14 -5.75 18.14
N GLY A 436 2.16 -5.16 18.83
CA GLY A 436 1.39 -5.83 19.89
C GLY A 436 1.41 -5.11 21.24
N VAL A 437 2.19 -4.04 21.41
CA VAL A 437 2.28 -3.34 22.71
C VAL A 437 0.93 -2.74 23.14
N ASN A 438 0.10 -2.31 22.18
CA ASN A 438 -1.24 -1.78 22.44
C ASN A 438 -2.21 -2.85 22.97
N ASP A 439 -1.98 -4.13 22.68
CA ASP A 439 -2.75 -5.24 23.24
C ASP A 439 -2.39 -5.51 24.72
N LEU A 440 -1.27 -4.95 25.21
CA LEU A 440 -0.73 -5.16 26.56
C LEU A 440 -1.03 -4.01 27.52
N ASN A 441 -1.95 -3.10 27.19
CA ASN A 441 -2.30 -1.99 28.08
C ASN A 441 -2.99 -2.48 29.37
N LYS A 442 -2.31 -2.34 30.51
CA LYS A 442 -2.80 -2.61 31.88
C LYS A 442 -3.55 -3.94 32.01
N LEU A 443 -2.95 -5.03 31.56
CA LEU A 443 -3.58 -6.34 31.64
C LEU A 443 -3.80 -6.73 33.09
N GLY A 444 -4.93 -7.39 33.37
CA GLY A 444 -5.24 -7.96 34.69
C GLY A 444 -4.84 -9.43 34.84
N ASN A 445 -4.47 -10.11 33.74
CA ASN A 445 -4.06 -11.51 33.71
C ASN A 445 -3.28 -11.81 32.41
N THR A 446 -2.80 -13.04 32.27
CA THR A 446 -1.96 -13.47 31.15
C THR A 446 -2.73 -14.10 29.98
N ASN A 447 -4.08 -14.10 29.99
CA ASN A 447 -4.88 -14.75 28.94
C ASN A 447 -4.61 -14.18 27.55
N LYS A 448 -4.19 -12.91 27.47
CA LYS A 448 -3.86 -12.22 26.22
C LYS A 448 -2.78 -12.96 25.42
N TYR A 449 -1.86 -13.69 26.07
CA TYR A 449 -0.89 -14.55 25.39
C TYR A 449 -1.56 -15.58 24.45
N ASN A 450 -2.62 -16.24 24.93
CA ASN A 450 -3.35 -17.26 24.17
C ASN A 450 -4.16 -16.67 23.00
N GLU A 451 -4.43 -15.37 23.03
CA GLU A 451 -5.07 -14.66 21.92
C GLU A 451 -4.04 -14.19 20.88
N LEU A 452 -2.89 -13.69 21.32
CA LEU A 452 -1.89 -13.07 20.45
C LEU A 452 -1.00 -14.08 19.71
N LYS A 453 -0.50 -15.11 20.41
CA LYS A 453 0.40 -16.11 19.80
C LYS A 453 -0.19 -16.72 18.51
N PRO A 454 -1.45 -17.19 18.48
CA PRO A 454 -2.03 -17.74 17.25
C PRO A 454 -2.13 -16.75 16.09
N GLU A 455 -2.22 -15.44 16.34
CA GLU A 455 -2.25 -14.45 15.26
C GLU A 455 -0.86 -14.23 14.66
N TYR A 456 0.22 -14.22 15.47
CA TYR A 456 1.58 -14.23 14.93
C TYR A 456 1.88 -15.49 14.13
N GLU A 457 1.43 -16.67 14.58
CA GLU A 457 1.59 -17.92 13.82
C GLU A 457 0.91 -17.85 12.45
N LYS A 458 -0.26 -17.21 12.35
CA LYS A 458 -0.94 -16.98 11.06
C LYS A 458 -0.16 -16.00 10.18
N MET A 459 0.44 -14.96 10.76
CA MET A 459 1.28 -14.01 10.02
C MET A 459 2.49 -14.71 9.41
N VAL A 460 3.18 -15.53 10.20
CA VAL A 460 4.32 -16.34 9.74
C VAL A 460 3.90 -17.27 8.62
N LYS A 461 2.83 -18.03 8.83
CA LYS A 461 2.29 -18.95 7.82
C LYS A 461 1.96 -18.22 6.51
N LEU A 462 1.30 -17.07 6.59
CA LEU A 462 0.92 -16.30 5.40
C LEU A 462 2.15 -15.80 4.63
N ALA A 463 3.18 -15.31 5.33
CA ALA A 463 4.41 -14.84 4.70
C ALA A 463 5.12 -15.99 3.96
N HIS A 464 5.26 -17.15 4.61
CA HIS A 464 5.89 -18.33 4.01
C HIS A 464 5.10 -18.90 2.83
N GLU A 465 3.76 -18.86 2.87
CA GLU A 465 2.91 -19.27 1.73
C GLU A 465 3.06 -18.36 0.49
N ASN A 466 3.68 -17.19 0.65
CA ASN A 466 3.94 -16.22 -0.41
C ASN A 466 5.44 -15.98 -0.64
N ASP A 467 6.31 -16.88 -0.18
CA ASP A 467 7.77 -16.80 -0.33
C ASP A 467 8.40 -15.52 0.25
N ILE A 468 7.79 -14.97 1.31
CA ILE A 468 8.27 -13.80 2.04
C ILE A 468 8.97 -14.25 3.32
N LYS A 469 10.21 -13.79 3.53
CA LYS A 469 10.89 -13.97 4.81
C LYS A 469 10.29 -13.04 5.86
N ILE A 470 9.99 -13.55 7.03
CA ILE A 470 9.36 -12.78 8.11
C ILE A 470 10.24 -12.79 9.36
N TYR A 471 10.53 -11.59 9.86
CA TYR A 471 11.37 -11.36 11.03
C TYR A 471 10.54 -10.81 12.19
N ALA A 472 10.69 -11.40 13.36
CA ALA A 472 10.10 -10.84 14.57
C ALA A 472 11.02 -9.77 15.15
N ALA A 473 10.44 -8.60 15.44
CA ALA A 473 11.01 -7.65 16.37
C ALA A 473 10.24 -7.80 17.70
N PRO A 474 10.88 -8.37 18.75
CA PRO A 474 10.26 -8.59 20.04
C PRO A 474 9.63 -7.31 20.60
N ILE A 475 8.51 -7.45 21.33
CA ILE A 475 7.80 -6.31 21.90
C ILE A 475 8.74 -5.60 22.88
N LEU A 476 8.98 -4.31 22.62
CA LEU A 476 9.92 -3.50 23.39
C LEU A 476 9.56 -3.45 24.87
N PRO A 477 10.53 -3.23 25.77
CA PRO A 477 10.23 -3.00 27.18
C PRO A 477 9.39 -1.72 27.37
N PHE A 478 8.50 -1.70 28.36
CA PHE A 478 7.64 -0.53 28.65
C PHE A 478 7.36 -0.34 30.14
N GLY A 479 8.31 -0.76 31.00
CA GLY A 479 8.14 -0.81 32.45
C GLY A 479 7.88 0.52 33.16
N THR A 480 8.23 1.64 32.53
CA THR A 480 7.93 3.00 33.02
C THR A 480 6.69 3.61 32.37
N SER A 481 6.07 2.93 31.41
CA SER A 481 4.89 3.43 30.72
C SER A 481 3.62 3.28 31.56
N ASP A 482 2.66 4.17 31.33
CA ASP A 482 1.30 4.02 31.84
C ASP A 482 0.64 2.71 31.40
N TYR A 483 1.11 2.04 30.35
CA TYR A 483 0.57 0.74 29.92
C TYR A 483 0.96 -0.42 30.86
N TYR A 484 1.94 -0.21 31.74
CA TYR A 484 2.52 -1.28 32.52
C TYR A 484 1.55 -1.94 33.50
N SER A 485 1.66 -3.26 33.60
CA SER A 485 1.27 -4.08 34.74
C SER A 485 2.15 -5.32 34.79
N ASP A 486 2.23 -6.00 35.95
CA ASP A 486 2.98 -7.26 36.04
C ASP A 486 2.47 -8.31 35.05
N ALA A 487 1.16 -8.36 34.81
CA ALA A 487 0.57 -9.28 33.84
C ALA A 487 0.93 -8.90 32.40
N SER A 488 0.99 -7.60 32.08
CA SER A 488 1.45 -7.11 30.77
C SER A 488 2.90 -7.51 30.50
N GLU A 489 3.78 -7.34 31.49
CA GLU A 489 5.18 -7.76 31.39
C GLU A 489 5.31 -9.28 31.23
N GLN A 490 4.53 -10.06 31.99
CA GLN A 490 4.52 -11.51 31.84
C GLN A 490 4.11 -11.95 30.44
N VAL A 491 3.03 -11.37 29.87
CA VAL A 491 2.62 -11.68 28.49
C VAL A 491 3.68 -11.26 27.49
N ARG A 492 4.28 -10.07 27.66
CA ARG A 492 5.38 -9.58 26.82
C ARG A 492 6.55 -10.56 26.81
N THR A 493 7.03 -10.98 27.99
CA THR A 493 8.12 -11.95 28.12
C THR A 493 7.77 -13.31 27.52
N MET A 494 6.54 -13.80 27.73
CA MET A 494 6.09 -15.07 27.13
C MET A 494 6.09 -15.00 25.60
N LEU A 495 5.59 -13.92 25.01
CA LEU A 495 5.60 -13.71 23.56
C LEU A 495 7.02 -13.57 23.01
N ASN A 496 7.87 -12.74 23.63
CA ASN A 496 9.24 -12.53 23.18
C ASN A 496 10.08 -13.83 23.26
N ASN A 497 9.93 -14.60 24.34
CA ASN A 497 10.58 -15.91 24.48
C ASN A 497 10.09 -16.89 23.41
N TRP A 498 8.78 -16.92 23.15
CA TRP A 498 8.25 -17.74 22.08
C TRP A 498 8.77 -17.31 20.70
N MET A 499 8.75 -16.01 20.37
CA MET A 499 9.29 -15.49 19.10
C MET A 499 10.75 -15.92 18.86
N ARG A 500 11.56 -15.96 19.93
CA ARG A 500 12.97 -16.41 19.90
C ARG A 500 13.15 -17.91 19.78
N SER A 501 12.12 -18.70 20.03
CA SER A 501 12.20 -20.16 19.98
C SER A 501 12.11 -20.68 18.55
N GLU A 502 12.65 -21.88 18.32
CA GLU A 502 12.54 -22.59 17.04
C GLU A 502 11.08 -22.91 16.66
N GLU A 503 10.16 -22.94 17.63
CA GLU A 503 8.74 -23.21 17.43
C GLU A 503 7.97 -22.03 16.82
N SER A 504 8.57 -20.83 16.78
CA SER A 504 7.87 -19.63 16.33
C SER A 504 7.62 -19.61 14.82
N GLY A 505 8.50 -20.26 14.06
CA GLY A 505 8.52 -20.22 12.60
C GLY A 505 9.02 -18.90 12.00
N PHE A 506 9.40 -17.88 12.78
CA PHE A 506 10.05 -16.69 12.21
C PHE A 506 11.42 -17.05 11.61
N ASP A 507 11.78 -16.39 10.52
CA ASP A 507 13.06 -16.59 9.81
C ASP A 507 14.26 -15.94 10.54
N GLY A 508 13.98 -15.14 11.57
CA GLY A 508 14.99 -14.48 12.36
C GLY A 508 14.41 -13.44 13.33
N ILE A 509 15.30 -12.91 14.17
CA ILE A 509 15.00 -11.90 15.16
C ILE A 509 15.73 -10.61 14.80
N ILE A 510 15.02 -9.48 14.87
CA ILE A 510 15.62 -8.15 14.90
C ILE A 510 15.50 -7.61 16.33
N ASP A 511 16.62 -7.55 17.05
CA ASP A 511 16.61 -7.38 18.50
C ASP A 511 16.57 -5.91 18.97
N PHE A 512 15.50 -5.20 18.60
CA PHE A 512 15.25 -3.84 19.11
C PHE A 512 15.05 -3.80 20.62
N GLU A 513 14.57 -4.90 21.23
CA GLU A 513 14.38 -5.01 22.68
C GLU A 513 15.69 -4.76 23.43
N SER A 514 16.74 -5.52 23.11
CA SER A 514 18.05 -5.35 23.76
C SER A 514 18.71 -4.02 23.42
N ALA A 515 18.54 -3.53 22.18
CA ALA A 515 19.13 -2.28 21.73
C ALA A 515 18.64 -1.05 22.50
N LEU A 516 17.38 -1.09 22.97
CA LEU A 516 16.74 0.03 23.66
C LEU A 516 16.66 -0.14 25.18
N ALA A 517 16.85 -1.35 25.70
CA ALA A 517 16.69 -1.66 27.12
C ALA A 517 17.60 -0.79 28.01
N ASP A 518 17.05 -0.35 29.15
CA ASP A 518 17.85 0.25 30.22
C ASP A 518 18.72 -0.84 30.87
N PRO A 519 20.06 -0.73 30.84
CA PRO A 519 20.94 -1.72 31.45
C PRO A 519 20.74 -1.85 32.97
N ALA A 520 20.23 -0.82 33.65
CA ALA A 520 19.94 -0.87 35.09
C ALA A 520 18.63 -1.62 35.39
N ASN A 521 17.67 -1.60 34.46
CA ASN A 521 16.41 -2.35 34.57
C ASN A 521 15.87 -2.68 33.18
N PRO A 522 16.20 -3.86 32.62
CA PRO A 522 15.84 -4.22 31.24
C PRO A 522 14.33 -4.32 30.94
N LYS A 523 13.47 -4.18 31.95
CA LYS A 523 12.02 -4.01 31.76
C LYS A 523 11.64 -2.63 31.22
N ASN A 524 12.58 -1.68 31.23
CA ASN A 524 12.39 -0.31 30.76
C ASN A 524 13.17 -0.11 29.47
N ILE A 525 12.67 0.76 28.59
CA ILE A 525 13.53 1.43 27.62
C ILE A 525 14.33 2.51 28.36
N LYS A 526 15.59 2.70 27.97
CA LYS A 526 16.44 3.76 28.53
C LYS A 526 15.76 5.12 28.41
N TYR A 527 15.67 5.84 29.54
CA TYR A 527 14.95 7.12 29.63
C TYR A 527 15.37 8.15 28.58
N GLU A 528 16.65 8.15 28.15
CA GLU A 528 17.11 9.09 27.13
C GLU A 528 16.41 8.90 25.78
N TYR A 529 15.94 7.69 25.47
CA TYR A 529 15.23 7.35 24.24
C TYR A 529 13.73 7.66 24.32
N THR A 530 13.07 7.40 25.46
CA THR A 530 11.61 7.52 25.61
C THR A 530 11.13 8.78 26.31
N LYS A 531 12.00 9.44 27.09
CA LYS A 531 11.62 10.52 28.00
C LYS A 531 10.51 10.05 28.96
N ASP A 532 9.48 10.86 29.18
CA ASP A 532 8.49 10.66 30.24
C ASP A 532 7.44 9.58 29.94
N ASP A 533 7.24 9.17 28.69
CA ASP A 533 6.14 8.23 28.36
C ASP A 533 6.48 6.75 28.54
N GLY A 534 7.79 6.43 28.65
CA GLY A 534 8.31 5.08 28.85
C GLY A 534 8.00 4.07 27.75
N LEU A 535 7.56 4.51 26.57
CA LEU A 535 7.02 3.64 25.52
C LEU A 535 7.60 3.91 24.13
N HIS A 536 7.59 5.16 23.67
CA HIS A 536 7.98 5.49 22.30
C HIS A 536 9.44 5.92 22.24
N PRO A 537 10.31 5.27 21.44
CA PRO A 537 11.74 5.57 21.39
C PRO A 537 12.03 6.81 20.54
N TYR A 538 11.52 7.98 20.97
CA TYR A 538 11.66 9.27 20.29
C TYR A 538 13.10 9.60 19.87
N GLU A 539 14.07 9.34 20.75
CA GLU A 539 15.52 9.50 20.48
C GLU A 539 16.24 8.16 20.25
N GLY A 540 15.49 7.06 20.13
CA GLY A 540 16.03 5.70 19.96
C GLY A 540 15.83 5.14 18.55
N TYR A 541 15.15 5.84 17.64
CA TYR A 541 14.85 5.32 16.29
C TYR A 541 16.10 5.00 15.45
N SER A 542 17.19 5.77 15.58
CA SER A 542 18.46 5.42 14.93
C SER A 542 19.09 4.17 15.55
N VAL A 543 19.04 4.04 16.88
CA VAL A 543 19.55 2.87 17.63
C VAL A 543 18.82 1.60 17.21
N MET A 544 17.50 1.68 17.01
CA MET A 544 16.72 0.57 16.44
C MET A 544 17.24 0.21 15.05
N ALA A 545 17.37 1.19 14.15
CA ALA A 545 17.84 0.91 12.81
C ALA A 545 19.25 0.29 12.80
N ASP A 546 20.17 0.73 13.66
CA ASP A 546 21.52 0.19 13.78
C ASP A 546 21.57 -1.27 14.23
N ALA A 547 20.56 -1.73 14.99
CA ALA A 547 20.45 -3.11 15.45
C ALA A 547 20.05 -4.10 14.33
N ILE A 548 19.66 -3.62 13.15
CA ILE A 548 19.29 -4.48 12.02
C ILE A 548 20.56 -4.99 11.33
N ASP A 549 20.73 -6.30 11.29
CA ASP A 549 21.76 -6.96 10.46
C ASP A 549 21.33 -6.95 8.99
N LEU A 550 22.08 -6.23 8.15
CA LEU A 550 21.75 -6.08 6.73
C LEU A 550 21.94 -7.38 5.94
N THR A 551 22.75 -8.32 6.42
CA THR A 551 22.98 -9.61 5.75
C THR A 551 21.71 -10.46 5.66
N MET A 552 20.71 -10.17 6.51
CA MET A 552 19.38 -10.78 6.44
C MET A 552 18.65 -10.45 5.13
N PHE A 553 19.00 -9.32 4.50
CA PHE A 553 18.34 -8.76 3.31
C PHE A 553 19.18 -8.86 2.03
N GLU A 554 20.38 -9.42 2.09
CA GLU A 554 21.21 -9.61 0.91
C GLU A 554 20.55 -10.61 -0.06
N THR A 555 20.41 -10.20 -1.32
CA THR A 555 19.95 -11.07 -2.40
C THR A 555 21.13 -11.92 -2.85
N LYS A 556 21.05 -13.24 -2.65
CA LYS A 556 22.07 -14.21 -3.11
C LYS A 556 22.09 -14.38 -4.62
#